data_AF-A0A2V6D2B6-F1
#
_entry.id   AF-A0A2V6D2B6-F1
#
_cell.length_a   1.000
_cell.length_b   1.000
_cell.length_c   1.000
_cell.angle_alpha   90.00
_cell.angle_beta   90.00
_cell.angle_gamma   90.00
#
_symmetry.space_group_name_H-M   'P 1'
#
loop_
_entity.id
_entity.type
_entity.pdbx_description
1 polymer ?
#
loop_
_entity_poly.entity_id
_entity_poly.type
_entity_poly.pdbx_seq_one_letter_code
_entity_poly.pdbx_strand_id
1 'polypeptide(L)' 'MDLSWHGATSNNIDVYRDGVLIVTVPNIPGFYTDHIGARGNARYTYKVCEAGTQNCSNEVTVRFGGGG' A
#
# COMPACT_ATOMS: atom_id res chain seq x y z
N MET A 1 -4.29 0.92 -8.93
CA MET A 1 -3.31 1.82 -8.27
C MET A 1 -2.11 0.98 -7.97
N ASP A 2 -0.97 1.28 -8.57
CA ASP A 2 0.20 0.43 -8.45
C ASP A 2 1.08 0.91 -7.30
N LEU A 3 1.18 0.09 -6.26
CA LEU A 3 2.12 0.28 -5.17
C LEU A 3 3.35 -0.56 -5.45
N SER A 4 4.52 0.06 -5.34
CA SER A 4 5.80 -0.65 -5.35
C SER A 4 6.61 -0.25 -4.13
N TRP A 5 7.31 -1.22 -3.56
CA TRP A 5 8.20 -1.02 -2.42
C TRP A 5 9.46 -1.84 -2.64
N HIS A 6 10.56 -1.36 -2.04
CA HIS A 6 11.86 -2.00 -2.13
C HIS A 6 12.55 -1.90 -0.77
N GLY A 7 13.48 -2.82 -0.51
CA GLY A 7 14.30 -2.80 0.70
C GLY A 7 13.65 -3.41 1.95
N ALA A 8 12.45 -3.97 1.84
CA ALA A 8 11.89 -4.79 2.91
C ALA A 8 12.64 -6.13 3.01
N THR A 9 12.91 -6.59 4.24
CA THR A 9 13.67 -7.82 4.51
C THR A 9 12.77 -9.02 4.80
N SER A 10 11.52 -8.78 5.17
CA SER A 10 10.52 -9.82 5.41
C SER A 10 10.10 -10.54 4.12
N ASN A 11 9.61 -11.77 4.28
CA ASN A 11 9.05 -12.54 3.17
C ASN A 11 7.69 -12.02 2.71
N ASN A 12 6.93 -11.44 3.65
CA ASN A 12 5.58 -10.94 3.43
C ASN A 12 5.48 -9.48 3.88
N ILE A 13 4.53 -8.79 3.28
CA ILE A 13 4.35 -7.36 3.37
C ILE A 13 2.87 -7.08 3.60
N ASP A 14 2.61 -6.42 4.71
CA ASP A 14 1.28 -6.00 5.11
C ASP A 14 1.01 -4.60 4.55
N VAL A 15 0.04 -4.49 3.66
CA VAL A 15 -0.38 -3.23 3.06
C VAL A 15 -1.58 -2.71 3.83
N TYR A 16 -1.41 -1.55 4.45
CA TYR A 16 -2.44 -0.83 5.17
C TYR A 16 -2.96 0.32 4.33
N ARG A 17 -4.26 0.53 4.37
CA ARG A 17 -4.97 1.66 3.77
C ARG A 17 -5.79 2.36 4.84
N ASP A 18 -5.54 3.64 5.04
CA ASP A 18 -6.15 4.48 6.08
C ASP A 18 -6.02 3.86 7.49
N GLY A 19 -4.89 3.19 7.73
CA GLY A 19 -4.61 2.48 8.99
C GLY A 19 -5.22 1.09 9.11
N VAL A 20 -5.97 0.62 8.11
CA VAL A 20 -6.58 -0.73 8.09
C VAL A 20 -5.79 -1.66 7.19
N LEU A 21 -5.44 -2.86 7.66
CA LEU A 21 -4.79 -3.89 6.84
C LEU A 21 -5.74 -4.32 5.72
N ILE A 22 -5.39 -4.03 4.47
CA ILE A 22 -6.20 -4.41 3.31
C ILE A 22 -5.76 -5.74 2.71
N VAL A 23 -4.45 -6.02 2.73
CA VAL A 23 -3.89 -7.25 2.17
C VAL A 23 -2.50 -7.52 2.74
N THR A 24 -2.14 -8.79 2.82
CA THR A 24 -0.76 -9.24 3.01
C THR A 24 -0.29 -9.90 1.72
N VAL A 25 0.80 -9.40 1.16
CA VAL A 25 1.36 -9.87 -0.11
C VAL A 25 2.82 -10.30 0.06
N PRO A 26 3.35 -11.18 -0.81
CA PRO A 26 4.76 -11.51 -0.80
C PRO A 26 5.64 -10.29 -1.10
N ASN A 27 6.80 -10.20 -0.45
CA ASN A 27 7.77 -9.13 -0.69
C ASN A 27 8.39 -9.19 -2.09
N ILE A 28 8.44 -10.37 -2.72
CA ILE A 28 8.88 -10.54 -4.11
C ILE A 28 7.65 -10.91 -4.93
N PRO A 29 7.28 -10.14 -5.97
CA PRO A 29 8.12 -9.20 -6.73
C PRO A 29 8.16 -7.74 -6.25
N GLY A 30 7.59 -7.39 -5.10
CA GLY A 30 7.72 -6.05 -4.52
C GLY A 30 6.72 -5.02 -5.05
N PHE A 31 5.61 -5.50 -5.61
CA PHE A 31 4.53 -4.64 -6.06
C PHE A 31 3.16 -5.24 -5.75
N TYR A 32 2.16 -4.37 -5.62
CA TYR A 32 0.76 -4.72 -5.50
C TYR A 32 -0.10 -3.69 -6.20
N THR A 33 -0.98 -4.16 -7.07
CA THR A 33 -1.99 -3.33 -7.70
C THR A 33 -3.24 -3.35 -6.84
N ASP A 34 -3.53 -2.23 -6.18
CA ASP A 34 -4.80 -2.05 -5.49
C ASP A 34 -5.89 -1.69 -6.52
N HIS A 35 -6.88 -2.57 -6.65
CA HIS A 35 -8.07 -2.37 -7.47
C HIS A 35 -9.12 -1.59 -6.69
N ILE A 36 -8.75 -0.41 -6.16
CA ILE A 36 -9.74 0.54 -5.69
C ILE A 36 -10.45 1.06 -6.93
N GLY A 37 -11.71 0.65 -7.11
CA GLY A 37 -12.63 1.28 -8.06
C GLY A 37 -12.94 2.72 -7.67
N ALA A 38 -11.91 3.55 -7.53
CA ALA A 38 -11.98 4.93 -7.09
C ALA A 38 -12.79 5.71 -8.11
N ARG A 39 -14.05 5.96 -7.76
CA ARG A 39 -14.94 6.87 -8.48
C ARG A 39 -14.92 8.21 -7.74
N GLY A 40 -14.41 9.27 -8.36
CA GLY A 40 -14.41 10.63 -7.81
C GLY A 40 -13.16 11.01 -7.00
N ASN A 41 -13.29 12.08 -6.20
CA ASN A 41 -12.23 12.64 -5.34
C ASN A 41 -11.97 11.77 -4.10
N ALA A 42 -11.23 10.68 -4.28
CA ALA A 42 -10.88 9.78 -3.17
C ALA A 42 -9.44 10.00 -2.70
N ARG A 43 -9.23 10.08 -1.40
CA ARG A 43 -7.89 10.18 -0.78
C ARG A 43 -7.66 8.94 0.06
N TYR A 44 -6.56 8.24 -0.18
CA TYR A 44 -6.17 7.06 0.57
C TYR A 44 -4.75 7.23 1.09
N THR A 45 -4.53 6.90 2.35
CA THR A 45 -3.19 6.84 2.94
C THR A 45 -2.74 5.40 2.98
N TYR A 46 -1.66 5.09 2.26
CA TYR A 46 -1.07 3.76 2.25
C TYR A 46 0.13 3.70 3.17
N LYS A 47 0.30 2.55 3.82
CA LYS A 47 1.47 2.23 4.64
C LYS A 47 1.82 0.77 4.44
N VAL A 48 3.09 0.49 4.26
CA VAL A 48 3.58 -0.85 3.99
C VAL A 48 4.39 -1.29 5.21
N CYS A 49 4.11 -2.46 5.78
CA CYS A 49 4.85 -2.98 6.93
C CYS A 49 5.40 -4.37 6.64
N GLU A 50 6.57 -4.66 7.19
CA GLU A 50 7.17 -5.98 7.15
C GLU A 50 6.39 -6.92 8.07
N ALA A 51 5.72 -7.93 7.47
CA ALA A 51 4.81 -8.81 8.20
C ALA A 51 5.54 -9.55 9.33
N GLY A 52 4.93 -9.55 10.52
CA GLY A 52 5.52 -10.14 11.72
C GLY A 52 6.59 -9.27 12.39
N THR A 53 6.78 -8.02 11.93
CA THR A 53 7.69 -7.06 12.56
C THR A 53 6.98 -5.73 12.85
N GLN A 54 7.68 -4.80 13.51
CA GLN A 54 7.23 -3.42 13.67
C GLN A 54 7.87 -2.47 12.64
N ASN A 55 8.60 -3.00 11.65
CA ASN A 55 9.25 -2.19 10.64
C ASN A 55 8.25 -1.80 9.56
N CYS A 56 7.96 -0.51 9.44
CA CYS A 56 7.00 0.02 8.49
C CYS A 56 7.62 1.13 7.66
N SER A 57 7.20 1.21 6.40
CA SER A 57 7.48 2.31 5.51
C SER A 57 6.84 3.61 5.99
N ASN A 58 7.23 4.71 5.36
CA ASN A 58 6.52 5.98 5.45
C ASN A 58 5.08 5.84 4.92
N GLU A 59 4.20 6.67 5.47
CA GLU A 59 2.81 6.78 5.01
C GLU A 59 2.77 7.63 3.73
N VAL A 60 2.13 7.10 2.69
CA VAL A 60 1.98 7.76 1.39
C VAL A 60 0.51 8.07 1.18
N THR A 61 0.16 9.35 1.20
CA THR A 61 -1.18 9.78 0.79
C THR A 61 -1.26 9.85 -0.74
N VAL A 62 -2.14 9.05 -1.33
CA VAL A 62 -2.51 9.14 -2.73
C VAL A 62 -3.87 9.84 -2.84
N ARG A 63 -3.96 10.84 -3.72
CA ARG A 63 -5.21 11.54 -4.02
C ARG A 63 -5.63 11.21 -5.44
N PHE A 64 -6.78 10.58 -5.60
CA PHE A 64 -7.45 10.40 -6.86
C PHE A 64 -8.29 11.64 -7.11
N GLY A 65 -7.71 12.62 -7.80
CA GLY A 65 -8.46 13.72 -8.39
C GLY A 65 -8.86 13.31 -9.80
N GLY A 66 -10.16 13.27 -10.09
CA GLY A 66 -10.62 13.14 -11.46
C GLY A 66 -10.12 14.34 -12.26
N GLY A 67 -9.11 14.11 -13.10
CA GLY A 67 -8.79 15.05 -14.18
C GLY A 67 -10.02 15.14 -15.08
N GLY A 68 -10.58 16.34 -15.18
CA GLY A 68 -11.78 16.64 -15.97
C GLY A 68 -11.60 16.44 -17.47
#